data_AF-A0A4Y8N723-F1
#
_entry.id   AF-A0A4Y8N723-F1
#
_cell.length_a   1.000
_cell.length_b   1.000
_cell.length_c   1.000
_cell.angle_alpha   90.00
_cell.angle_beta   90.00
_cell.angle_gamma   90.00
#
_symmetry.space_group_name_H-M   'P 1'
#
loop_
_entity.id
_entity.type
_entity.pdbx_description
1 polymer ?
#
loop_
_entity_poly.entity_id
_entity_poly.type
_entity_poly.pdbx_seq_one_letter_code
_entity_poly.pdbx_strand_id
1 'polypeptide(L)'
;MKLRLMVLIVFLVTVGATVTAHFESTRNHDDPKRPPVNTTVRVPFYGVNGHYVQGGVYATNIAQQVADMRAMGITSIRQDCYSIADTAKMASLVSSFAPVKIQPVFNVFPATTDETTAYNQFYAYGRTVAGQLAGKVAVIELMNEPENMYFTKGPRYSGQNVTDWSASNSQWAAFRGAVRGFYAGFRAVDTTMQTLVTSPSVGWLHYGMLKGLWNGEAPDGSSGHPRATWDITNYHWYHDFGDIEDAGGVNTLAAIKSAFNLPIMLTEIGVQKNVSGSVYNSYVASSFAKYARKAKTYDIIGVDWYELYNFQKIDGFYMGLYSSPGVVNTGRASAMASAVAANPAP
;
A
#
# COMPACT_ATOMS: atom_id res chain seq x y z
N MET A 1 67.67 18.75 36.71
CA MET A 1 66.93 19.65 35.80
C MET A 1 66.94 19.05 34.40
N LYS A 2 65.87 18.34 34.01
CA LYS A 2 65.37 18.21 32.62
C LYS A 2 64.08 17.37 32.62
N LEU A 3 63.07 17.95 31.99
CA LEU A 3 61.66 17.56 31.87
C LEU A 3 61.44 16.08 31.48
N ARG A 4 60.44 15.43 32.09
CA ARG A 4 59.74 14.28 31.52
C ARG A 4 58.39 14.75 30.98
N LEU A 5 58.22 14.58 29.68
CA LEU A 5 57.01 14.80 28.91
C LEU A 5 56.00 13.67 29.22
N MET A 6 54.85 14.00 29.81
CA MET A 6 53.73 13.06 29.94
C MET A 6 53.02 12.93 28.60
N VAL A 7 53.07 11.73 28.01
CA VAL A 7 52.27 11.35 26.85
C VAL A 7 50.89 10.94 27.36
N LEU A 8 49.86 11.69 26.95
CA LEU A 8 48.47 11.36 27.18
C LEU A 8 48.04 10.30 26.14
N ILE A 9 47.84 9.06 26.57
CA ILE A 9 47.25 7.99 25.75
C ILE A 9 45.73 8.20 25.77
N VAL A 10 45.17 8.61 24.64
CA VAL A 10 43.72 8.63 24.40
C VAL A 10 43.30 7.22 24.02
N PHE A 11 42.56 6.54 24.90
CA PHE A 11 41.83 5.32 24.55
C PHE A 11 40.67 5.69 23.63
N LEU A 12 40.76 5.37 22.34
CA LEU A 12 39.60 5.25 21.48
C LEU A 12 38.86 3.97 21.89
N VAL A 13 37.72 4.13 22.56
CA VAL A 13 36.75 3.04 22.71
C VAL A 13 35.94 2.97 21.41
N THR A 14 36.34 2.09 20.50
CA THR A 14 35.47 1.64 19.42
C THR A 14 34.38 0.76 20.03
N VAL A 15 33.20 1.32 20.23
CA VAL A 15 32.00 0.53 20.52
C VAL A 15 31.63 -0.22 19.23
N GLY A 16 32.11 -1.45 19.10
CA GLY A 16 31.61 -2.40 18.13
C GLY A 16 30.17 -2.75 18.50
N ALA A 17 29.20 -2.09 17.87
CA ALA A 17 27.83 -2.55 17.88
C ALA A 17 27.76 -3.84 17.05
N THR A 18 27.91 -4.98 17.70
CA THR A 18 27.47 -6.26 17.14
C THR A 18 25.97 -6.14 16.86
N VAL A 19 25.61 -5.91 15.60
CA VAL A 19 24.25 -6.08 15.11
C VAL A 19 23.96 -7.57 15.21
N THR A 20 23.36 -7.99 16.32
CA THR A 20 22.79 -9.34 16.41
C THR A 20 21.69 -9.40 15.37
N ALA A 21 21.91 -10.13 14.29
CA ALA A 21 20.87 -10.42 13.32
C ALA A 21 19.66 -11.00 14.06
N HIS A 22 18.51 -10.34 13.97
CA HIS A 22 17.24 -10.90 14.43
C HIS A 22 16.85 -12.02 13.46
N PHE A 23 17.45 -13.19 13.63
CA PHE A 23 16.94 -14.42 13.04
C PHE A 23 15.67 -14.81 13.80
N GLU A 24 14.52 -14.37 13.29
CA GLU A 24 13.25 -14.90 13.74
C GLU A 24 13.09 -16.33 13.20
N SER A 25 12.66 -17.26 14.06
CA SER A 25 12.09 -18.52 13.59
C SER A 25 10.88 -18.16 12.75
N THR A 26 10.89 -18.55 11.47
CA THR A 26 9.86 -18.32 10.47
C THR A 26 8.45 -18.33 11.06
N ARG A 27 7.82 -17.15 11.23
CA ARG A 27 6.35 -17.05 11.26
C ARG A 27 5.87 -17.39 9.85
N ASN A 28 5.70 -18.69 9.61
CA ASN A 28 5.15 -19.19 8.36
C ASN A 28 3.67 -18.81 8.31
N HIS A 29 3.14 -18.46 7.13
CA HIS A 29 1.70 -18.28 6.97
C HIS A 29 0.91 -19.58 7.25
N ASP A 30 1.60 -20.73 7.23
CA ASP A 30 1.12 -22.06 7.65
C ASP A 30 1.17 -22.28 9.17
N ASP A 31 1.54 -21.27 9.98
CA ASP A 31 1.50 -21.39 11.45
C ASP A 31 0.04 -21.53 11.92
N PRO A 32 -0.37 -22.69 12.48
CA PRO A 32 -1.73 -22.89 12.97
C PRO A 32 -2.10 -21.96 14.14
N LYS A 33 -1.15 -21.16 14.65
CA LYS A 33 -1.37 -20.11 15.65
C LYS A 33 -1.62 -18.73 15.06
N ARG A 34 -1.70 -18.53 13.74
CA ARG A 34 -2.15 -17.25 13.18
C ARG A 34 -3.57 -16.99 13.67
N PRO A 35 -3.81 -15.99 14.53
CA PRO A 35 -5.17 -15.62 14.89
C PRO A 35 -5.90 -15.23 13.60
N PRO A 36 -7.18 -15.62 13.43
CA PRO A 36 -7.98 -15.05 12.35
C PRO A 36 -7.87 -13.52 12.41
N VAL A 37 -7.80 -12.86 11.25
CA VAL A 37 -7.72 -11.39 11.17
C VAL A 37 -8.79 -10.82 12.08
N ASN A 38 -8.37 -9.98 13.03
CA ASN A 38 -9.24 -9.49 14.07
C ASN A 38 -10.38 -8.66 13.44
N THR A 39 -11.60 -9.19 13.51
CA THR A 39 -12.79 -8.57 12.92
C THR A 39 -13.23 -7.30 13.64
N THR A 40 -12.54 -6.89 14.72
CA THR A 40 -12.81 -5.61 15.40
C THR A 40 -12.29 -4.40 14.62
N VAL A 41 -11.31 -4.58 13.72
CA VAL A 41 -10.79 -3.47 12.90
C VAL A 41 -11.73 -3.22 11.73
N ARG A 42 -12.54 -2.16 11.83
CA ARG A 42 -13.48 -1.77 10.77
C ARG A 42 -12.74 -0.99 9.68
N VAL A 43 -12.47 -1.65 8.56
CA VAL A 43 -11.94 -1.03 7.34
C VAL A 43 -13.07 -0.26 6.63
N PRO A 44 -12.89 1.03 6.31
CA PRO A 44 -13.85 1.76 5.48
C PRO A 44 -13.87 1.19 4.07
N PHE A 45 -15.05 0.87 3.56
CA PHE A 45 -15.18 0.22 2.25
C PHE A 45 -14.95 1.18 1.08
N TYR A 46 -15.40 2.44 1.20
CA TYR A 46 -15.30 3.44 0.14
C TYR A 46 -14.32 4.56 0.51
N GLY A 47 -13.27 4.69 -0.32
CA GLY A 47 -12.24 5.70 -0.17
C GLY A 47 -11.86 6.41 -1.48
N VAL A 48 -10.92 7.33 -1.35
CA VAL A 48 -10.30 8.09 -2.44
C VAL A 48 -8.82 8.33 -2.14
N ASN A 49 -8.04 8.64 -3.15
CA ASN A 49 -6.65 9.03 -3.00
C ASN A 49 -6.52 10.54 -2.77
N GLY A 50 -5.56 10.89 -1.92
CA GLY A 50 -5.07 12.25 -1.77
C GLY A 50 -3.56 12.30 -1.62
N HIS A 51 -3.04 13.52 -1.71
CA HIS A 51 -1.60 13.77 -1.82
C HIS A 51 -1.13 14.87 -0.86
N TYR A 52 -1.57 14.82 0.41
CA TYR A 52 -1.36 15.88 1.41
C TYR A 52 0.12 16.27 1.52
N VAL A 53 1.02 15.28 1.61
CA VAL A 53 2.46 15.52 1.77
C VAL A 53 3.13 16.05 0.50
N GLN A 54 2.52 15.80 -0.67
CA GLN A 54 3.01 16.35 -1.94
C GLN A 54 2.63 17.83 -2.11
N GLY A 55 1.71 18.36 -1.30
CA GLY A 55 1.37 19.78 -1.28
C GLY A 55 0.16 20.16 -2.14
N GLY A 56 0.16 21.39 -2.65
CA GLY A 56 -0.87 21.92 -3.53
C GLY A 56 -2.26 21.95 -2.90
N VAL A 57 -3.28 21.57 -3.68
CA VAL A 57 -4.69 21.57 -3.26
C VAL A 57 -4.94 20.66 -2.05
N TYR A 58 -4.12 19.62 -1.87
CA TYR A 58 -4.26 18.65 -0.78
C TYR A 58 -3.66 19.11 0.55
N ALA A 59 -2.69 20.03 0.57
CA ALA A 59 -2.10 20.52 1.82
C ALA A 59 -2.92 21.62 2.51
N THR A 60 -4.05 22.03 1.91
CA THR A 60 -4.87 23.14 2.41
C THR A 60 -6.31 22.69 2.68
N ASN A 61 -6.95 23.36 3.64
CA ASN A 61 -8.38 23.24 3.95
C ASN A 61 -8.92 21.79 4.09
N ILE A 62 -8.36 21.02 5.04
CA ILE A 62 -8.80 19.65 5.35
C ILE A 62 -10.32 19.58 5.59
N ALA A 63 -10.91 20.59 6.24
CA ALA A 63 -12.34 20.65 6.50
C ALA A 63 -13.16 20.57 5.20
N GLN A 64 -12.72 21.24 4.14
CA GLN A 64 -13.38 21.14 2.83
C GLN A 64 -13.17 19.77 2.19
N GLN A 65 -11.99 19.16 2.32
CA GLN A 65 -11.75 17.80 1.83
C GLN A 65 -12.70 16.80 2.48
N VAL A 66 -12.88 16.91 3.80
CA VAL A 66 -13.83 16.09 4.55
C VAL A 66 -15.26 16.37 4.09
N ALA A 67 -15.64 17.62 3.85
CA ALA A 67 -16.97 17.96 3.34
C ALA A 67 -17.24 17.35 1.95
N ASP A 68 -16.29 17.48 1.03
CA ASP A 68 -16.39 16.95 -0.34
C ASP A 68 -16.48 15.41 -0.34
N MET A 69 -15.65 14.74 0.46
CA MET A 69 -15.72 13.28 0.63
C MET A 69 -17.07 12.83 1.21
N ARG A 70 -17.55 13.52 2.26
CA ARG A 70 -18.85 13.21 2.86
C ARG A 70 -20.00 13.44 1.90
N ALA A 71 -19.93 14.45 1.04
CA ALA A 71 -20.93 14.70 0.01
C ALA A 71 -21.04 13.56 -1.02
N MET A 72 -19.99 12.75 -1.17
CA MET A 72 -19.97 11.54 -2.01
C MET A 72 -20.21 10.24 -1.23
N GLY A 73 -20.35 10.29 0.10
CA GLY A 73 -20.43 9.09 0.94
C GLY A 73 -19.10 8.36 1.15
N ILE A 74 -17.98 9.01 0.81
CA ILE A 74 -16.63 8.48 0.99
C ILE A 74 -16.21 8.58 2.47
N THR A 75 -15.50 7.56 2.95
CA THR A 75 -15.20 7.37 4.38
C THR A 75 -13.72 7.11 4.70
N SER A 76 -12.88 6.90 3.70
CA SER A 76 -11.41 6.88 3.83
C SER A 76 -10.73 7.80 2.83
N ILE A 77 -9.50 8.20 3.16
CA ILE A 77 -8.58 8.86 2.24
C ILE A 77 -7.20 8.21 2.34
N ARG A 78 -6.73 7.67 1.21
CA ARG A 78 -5.38 7.14 1.06
C ARG A 78 -4.38 8.27 0.87
N GLN A 79 -3.25 8.24 1.58
CA GLN A 79 -2.27 9.34 1.62
C GLN A 79 -0.83 8.82 1.52
N ASP A 80 -0.02 9.46 0.68
CA ASP A 80 1.40 9.14 0.55
C ASP A 80 2.21 9.46 1.82
N CYS A 81 3.18 8.59 2.09
CA CYS A 81 4.27 8.80 3.03
C CYS A 81 5.59 8.46 2.34
N TYR A 82 6.49 9.43 2.18
CA TYR A 82 7.82 9.22 1.60
C TYR A 82 8.91 9.07 2.67
N SER A 83 8.57 9.30 3.94
CA SER A 83 9.50 9.30 5.06
C SER A 83 8.81 8.98 6.39
N ILE A 84 9.61 8.72 7.44
CA ILE A 84 9.11 8.61 8.82
C ILE A 84 8.48 9.93 9.31
N ALA A 85 8.95 11.08 8.81
CA ALA A 85 8.35 12.37 9.14
C ALA A 85 6.94 12.51 8.56
N ASP A 86 6.72 12.01 7.34
CA ASP A 86 5.40 11.97 6.72
C ASP A 86 4.44 11.03 7.47
N THR A 87 4.94 9.88 7.93
CA THR A 87 4.17 8.96 8.79
C THR A 87 3.72 9.66 10.09
N ALA A 88 4.64 10.38 10.75
CA ALA A 88 4.30 11.18 11.94
C ALA A 88 3.28 12.29 11.60
N LYS A 89 3.41 12.91 10.41
CA LYS A 89 2.45 13.89 9.91
C LYS A 89 1.06 13.27 9.75
N MET A 90 0.93 12.12 9.10
CA MET A 90 -0.34 11.40 8.98
C MET A 90 -0.94 11.09 10.34
N ALA A 91 -0.14 10.59 11.29
CA ALA A 91 -0.60 10.31 12.64
C ALA A 91 -1.20 11.55 13.35
N SER A 92 -0.61 12.74 13.13
CA SER A 92 -1.12 14.00 13.69
C SER A 92 -2.39 14.53 13.04
N LEU A 93 -2.68 14.12 11.79
CA LEU A 93 -3.84 14.60 11.03
C LEU A 93 -5.09 13.73 11.19
N VAL A 94 -4.98 12.56 11.85
CA VAL A 94 -6.11 11.61 12.00
C VAL A 94 -7.38 12.28 12.53
N SER A 95 -7.27 13.15 13.54
CA SER A 95 -8.43 13.85 14.10
C SER A 95 -8.97 14.95 13.18
N SER A 96 -8.11 15.59 12.38
CA SER A 96 -8.50 16.64 11.43
C SER A 96 -9.34 16.10 10.26
N PHE A 97 -9.09 14.84 9.86
CA PHE A 97 -9.87 14.18 8.81
C PHE A 97 -11.17 13.55 9.33
N ALA A 98 -11.36 13.40 10.64
CA ALA A 98 -12.54 12.75 11.19
C ALA A 98 -13.85 13.43 10.71
N PRO A 99 -14.89 12.66 10.34
CA PRO A 99 -15.03 11.21 10.51
C PRO A 99 -14.36 10.35 9.43
N VAL A 100 -13.80 10.94 8.38
CA VAL A 100 -13.04 10.22 7.34
C VAL A 100 -11.75 9.65 7.95
N LYS A 101 -11.41 8.43 7.57
CA LYS A 101 -10.23 7.72 8.08
C LYS A 101 -9.05 7.87 7.12
N ILE A 102 -7.88 8.20 7.67
CA ILE A 102 -6.65 8.22 6.87
C ILE A 102 -6.14 6.79 6.69
N GLN A 103 -5.69 6.48 5.49
CA GLN A 103 -4.95 5.27 5.13
C GLN A 103 -3.57 5.65 4.56
N PRO A 104 -2.50 5.56 5.36
CA PRO A 104 -1.15 5.82 4.89
C PRO A 104 -0.64 4.74 3.92
N VAL A 105 0.00 5.14 2.81
CA VAL A 105 0.82 4.27 1.95
C VAL A 105 2.28 4.70 1.99
N PHE A 106 3.20 3.75 2.15
CA PHE A 106 4.64 4.04 2.21
C PHE A 106 5.32 3.91 0.84
N ASN A 107 5.81 5.03 0.32
CA ASN A 107 6.66 5.12 -0.86
C ASN A 107 8.14 4.99 -0.47
N VAL A 108 8.50 3.94 0.26
CA VAL A 108 9.86 3.72 0.77
C VAL A 108 10.34 2.34 0.36
N PHE A 109 11.49 2.29 -0.33
CA PHE A 109 12.06 1.07 -0.91
C PHE A 109 13.48 0.82 -0.39
N PRO A 110 13.96 -0.44 -0.37
CA PRO A 110 15.32 -0.74 0.06
C PRO A 110 16.36 -0.17 -0.91
N ALA A 111 17.40 0.47 -0.37
CA ALA A 111 18.54 0.99 -1.15
C ALA A 111 19.67 -0.04 -1.34
N THR A 112 19.55 -1.20 -0.68
CA THR A 112 20.49 -2.33 -0.78
C THR A 112 19.93 -3.41 -1.71
N THR A 113 20.79 -4.34 -2.14
CA THR A 113 20.41 -5.59 -2.81
C THR A 113 20.50 -6.81 -1.88
N ASP A 114 21.04 -6.65 -0.67
CA ASP A 114 21.17 -7.71 0.33
C ASP A 114 19.87 -7.89 1.14
N GLU A 115 19.38 -9.14 1.23
CA GLU A 115 18.13 -9.46 1.92
C GLU A 115 18.20 -9.20 3.43
N THR A 116 19.31 -9.58 4.08
CA THR A 116 19.45 -9.46 5.54
C THR A 116 19.50 -7.98 5.96
N THR A 117 20.24 -7.18 5.21
CA THR A 117 20.36 -5.74 5.43
C THR A 117 19.01 -5.05 5.21
N ALA A 118 18.31 -5.38 4.12
CA ALA A 118 16.97 -4.84 3.85
C ALA A 118 15.97 -5.24 4.93
N TYR A 119 16.01 -6.49 5.39
CA TYR A 119 15.18 -6.98 6.50
C TYR A 119 15.41 -6.18 7.78
N ASN A 120 16.66 -6.01 8.22
CA ASN A 120 16.95 -5.28 9.45
C ASN A 120 16.57 -3.80 9.34
N GLN A 121 16.82 -3.17 8.18
CA GLN A 121 16.43 -1.79 7.92
C GLN A 121 14.91 -1.63 8.05
N PHE A 122 14.14 -2.49 7.38
CA PHE A 122 12.68 -2.37 7.39
C PHE A 122 12.04 -2.88 8.67
N TYR A 123 12.69 -3.77 9.42
CA TYR A 123 12.28 -4.11 10.79
C TYR A 123 12.32 -2.88 11.70
N ALA A 124 13.41 -2.12 11.67
CA ALA A 124 13.51 -0.86 12.40
C ALA A 124 12.49 0.19 11.90
N TYR A 125 12.30 0.28 10.58
CA TYR A 125 11.30 1.18 9.98
C TYR A 125 9.87 0.82 10.43
N GLY A 126 9.48 -0.45 10.31
CA GLY A 126 8.16 -0.97 10.70
C GLY A 126 7.86 -0.75 12.18
N ARG A 127 8.85 -0.95 13.07
CA ARG A 127 8.71 -0.62 14.50
C ARG A 127 8.43 0.86 14.74
N THR A 128 9.15 1.72 14.03
CA THR A 128 8.98 3.18 14.15
C THR A 128 7.60 3.61 13.66
N VAL A 129 7.18 3.10 12.51
CA VAL A 129 5.84 3.34 11.94
C VAL A 129 4.74 2.85 12.89
N ALA A 130 4.88 1.65 13.46
CA ALA A 130 3.91 1.13 14.43
C ALA A 130 3.80 2.01 15.68
N GLY A 131 4.92 2.49 16.22
CA GLY A 131 4.90 3.43 17.34
C GLY A 131 4.14 4.74 17.04
N GLN A 132 4.00 5.11 15.77
CA GLN A 132 3.29 6.29 15.34
C GLN A 132 1.81 6.03 15.02
N LEU A 133 1.48 4.90 14.41
CA LEU A 133 0.18 4.66 13.76
C LEU A 133 -0.65 3.50 14.34
N ALA A 134 -0.07 2.55 15.06
CA ALA A 134 -0.80 1.39 15.58
C ALA A 134 -2.01 1.84 16.42
N GLY A 135 -3.19 1.32 16.08
CA GLY A 135 -4.46 1.68 16.73
C GLY A 135 -5.03 3.06 16.39
N LYS A 136 -4.31 3.90 15.63
CA LYS A 136 -4.80 5.20 15.17
C LYS A 136 -5.43 5.15 13.79
N VAL A 137 -4.99 4.22 12.96
CA VAL A 137 -5.53 3.97 11.61
C VAL A 137 -5.89 2.49 11.47
N ALA A 138 -6.89 2.20 10.64
CA ALA A 138 -7.36 0.83 10.45
C ALA A 138 -6.42 0.01 9.56
N VAL A 139 -5.88 0.64 8.51
CA VAL A 139 -5.06 -0.01 7.49
C VAL A 139 -3.87 0.88 7.15
N ILE A 140 -2.72 0.26 6.91
CA ILE A 140 -1.57 0.88 6.26
C ILE A 140 -1.14 0.03 5.07
N GLU A 141 -0.64 0.70 4.04
CA GLU A 141 -0.20 0.06 2.81
C GLU A 141 1.32 0.09 2.66
N LEU A 142 1.88 -1.05 2.29
CA LEU A 142 3.30 -1.16 1.96
C LEU A 142 3.52 -0.75 0.51
N MET A 143 4.63 -0.05 0.25
CA MET A 143 5.28 0.06 -1.06
C MET A 143 4.32 0.26 -2.23
N ASN A 144 4.06 1.51 -2.58
CA ASN A 144 3.28 1.88 -3.76
C ASN A 144 3.94 1.36 -5.05
N GLU A 145 3.28 0.50 -5.80
CA GLU A 145 3.68 0.08 -7.16
C GLU A 145 5.19 -0.19 -7.35
N PRO A 146 5.80 -1.13 -6.58
CA PRO A 146 7.23 -1.43 -6.70
C PRO A 146 7.59 -1.92 -8.11
N GLU A 147 6.64 -2.45 -8.89
CA GLU A 147 6.87 -2.78 -10.30
C GLU A 147 7.24 -1.59 -11.19
N ASN A 148 6.83 -0.38 -10.80
CA ASN A 148 7.07 0.86 -11.53
C ASN A 148 8.13 1.72 -10.83
N MET A 149 8.18 1.68 -9.50
CA MET A 149 8.97 2.61 -8.69
C MET A 149 10.28 2.02 -8.17
N TYR A 150 10.36 0.69 -8.01
CA TYR A 150 11.53 0.04 -7.45
C TYR A 150 12.27 -0.83 -8.47
N PHE A 151 11.52 -1.69 -9.17
CA PHE A 151 12.09 -2.54 -10.19
C PHE A 151 12.39 -1.73 -11.45
N THR A 152 13.64 -1.78 -11.87
CA THR A 152 14.11 -1.00 -13.03
C THR A 152 13.53 -1.49 -14.36
N LYS A 153 12.93 -2.68 -14.37
CA LYS A 153 12.34 -3.33 -15.53
C LYS A 153 11.06 -4.05 -15.12
N GLY A 154 10.01 -3.84 -15.90
CA GLY A 154 8.76 -4.58 -15.75
C GLY A 154 8.91 -6.08 -16.10
N PRO A 155 7.86 -6.86 -15.86
CA PRO A 155 7.89 -8.29 -16.13
C PRO A 155 7.89 -8.58 -17.63
N ARG A 156 8.34 -9.79 -18.00
CA ARG A 156 8.04 -10.40 -19.29
C ARG A 156 6.57 -10.82 -19.32
N TYR A 157 6.01 -10.94 -20.53
CA TYR A 157 4.61 -11.33 -20.71
C TYR A 157 3.66 -10.42 -19.92
N SER A 158 2.85 -11.00 -19.03
CA SER A 158 1.88 -10.28 -18.21
C SER A 158 2.23 -10.24 -16.72
N GLY A 159 3.34 -10.86 -16.27
CA GLY A 159 3.78 -10.81 -14.87
C GLY A 159 3.04 -11.74 -13.90
N GLN A 160 2.35 -12.76 -14.41
CA GLN A 160 1.51 -13.67 -13.61
C GLN A 160 2.34 -14.73 -12.85
N ASN A 161 3.56 -15.00 -13.32
CA ASN A 161 4.49 -15.94 -12.70
C ASN A 161 5.70 -15.20 -12.13
N VAL A 162 6.30 -15.72 -11.05
CA VAL A 162 7.49 -15.11 -10.46
C VAL A 162 8.66 -15.04 -11.46
N THR A 163 8.80 -16.04 -12.33
CA THR A 163 9.84 -16.10 -13.37
C THR A 163 9.66 -15.05 -14.47
N ASP A 164 8.46 -14.48 -14.62
CA ASP A 164 8.24 -13.35 -15.54
C ASP A 164 9.04 -12.11 -15.09
N TRP A 165 9.42 -12.03 -13.82
CA TRP A 165 10.19 -10.95 -13.22
C TRP A 165 11.70 -11.16 -13.30
N SER A 166 12.19 -12.02 -14.20
CA SER A 166 13.62 -12.40 -14.26
C SER A 166 14.57 -11.20 -14.38
N ALA A 167 14.10 -10.10 -14.98
CA ALA A 167 14.85 -8.85 -15.11
C ALA A 167 15.09 -8.13 -13.76
N SER A 168 14.33 -8.48 -12.74
CA SER A 168 14.34 -7.90 -11.40
C SER A 168 15.08 -8.77 -10.37
N ASN A 169 15.70 -9.88 -10.79
CA ASN A 169 16.28 -10.87 -9.87
C ASN A 169 17.33 -10.28 -8.91
N SER A 170 18.15 -9.32 -9.37
CA SER A 170 19.18 -8.67 -8.55
C SER A 170 18.62 -7.81 -7.41
N GLN A 171 17.38 -7.34 -7.53
CA GLN A 171 16.69 -6.50 -6.54
C GLN A 171 15.75 -7.34 -5.64
N TRP A 172 15.43 -8.57 -6.06
CA TRP A 172 14.39 -9.40 -5.44
C TRP A 172 14.66 -9.74 -3.98
N ALA A 173 15.92 -10.10 -3.66
CA ALA A 173 16.32 -10.50 -2.32
C ALA A 173 16.12 -9.35 -1.31
N ALA A 174 16.54 -8.13 -1.65
CA ALA A 174 16.29 -6.95 -0.83
C ALA A 174 14.80 -6.60 -0.72
N PHE A 175 14.05 -6.68 -1.82
CA PHE A 175 12.60 -6.44 -1.79
C PHE A 175 11.89 -7.39 -0.82
N ARG A 176 12.18 -8.70 -0.92
CA ARG A 176 11.66 -9.72 -0.01
C ARG A 176 12.06 -9.46 1.44
N GLY A 177 13.33 -9.12 1.67
CA GLY A 177 13.82 -8.71 2.99
C GLY A 177 13.04 -7.53 3.55
N ALA A 178 12.83 -6.49 2.75
CA ALA A 178 12.16 -5.26 3.16
C ALA A 178 10.68 -5.49 3.53
N VAL A 179 9.91 -6.22 2.72
CA VAL A 179 8.51 -6.55 3.03
C VAL A 179 8.41 -7.36 4.32
N ARG A 180 9.25 -8.40 4.45
CA ARG A 180 9.31 -9.24 5.66
C ARG A 180 9.68 -8.43 6.90
N GLY A 181 10.73 -7.63 6.78
CA GLY A 181 11.25 -6.77 7.85
C GLY A 181 10.17 -5.81 8.34
N PHE A 182 9.51 -5.10 7.42
CA PHE A 182 8.45 -4.16 7.79
C PHE A 182 7.37 -4.84 8.62
N TYR A 183 6.81 -5.94 8.10
CA TYR A 183 5.69 -6.62 8.75
C TYR A 183 6.08 -7.13 10.14
N ALA A 184 7.24 -7.80 10.26
CA ALA A 184 7.76 -8.29 11.54
C ALA A 184 8.01 -7.13 12.53
N GLY A 185 8.59 -6.03 12.06
CA GLY A 185 8.84 -4.84 12.87
C GLY A 185 7.54 -4.18 13.34
N PHE A 186 6.54 -4.06 12.47
CA PHE A 186 5.25 -3.50 12.83
C PHE A 186 4.55 -4.36 13.90
N ARG A 187 4.53 -5.69 13.69
CA ARG A 187 3.91 -6.67 14.60
C ARG A 187 4.67 -6.86 15.91
N ALA A 188 5.94 -6.46 15.99
CA ALA A 188 6.68 -6.41 17.25
C ALA A 188 6.18 -5.30 18.20
N VAL A 189 5.42 -4.32 17.68
CA VAL A 189 4.82 -3.23 18.45
C VAL A 189 3.29 -3.37 18.50
N ASP A 190 2.62 -3.53 17.36
CA ASP A 190 1.17 -3.82 17.31
C ASP A 190 0.89 -5.32 17.43
N THR A 191 1.08 -5.85 18.64
CA THR A 191 0.89 -7.28 18.96
C THR A 191 -0.58 -7.68 19.00
N THR A 192 -1.50 -6.72 19.15
CA THR A 192 -2.96 -6.94 19.22
C THR A 192 -3.67 -6.79 17.87
N MET A 193 -2.92 -6.51 16.80
CA MET A 193 -3.45 -6.32 15.45
C MET A 193 -4.54 -5.25 15.35
N GLN A 194 -4.33 -4.09 15.99
CA GLN A 194 -5.25 -2.96 15.92
C GLN A 194 -5.20 -2.22 14.57
N THR A 195 -4.09 -2.35 13.85
CA THR A 195 -3.90 -1.83 12.51
C THR A 195 -3.49 -2.98 11.58
N LEU A 196 -4.16 -3.09 10.44
CA LEU A 196 -3.87 -4.10 9.41
C LEU A 196 -2.79 -3.59 8.46
N VAL A 197 -1.90 -4.49 8.05
CA VAL A 197 -0.81 -4.19 7.11
C VAL A 197 -1.11 -4.89 5.79
N THR A 198 -1.21 -4.15 4.70
CA THR A 198 -1.43 -4.75 3.38
C THR A 198 -0.13 -5.29 2.77
N SER A 199 -0.23 -6.07 1.69
CA SER A 199 0.91 -6.33 0.80
C SER A 199 1.40 -5.03 0.13
N PRO A 200 2.56 -5.06 -0.55
CA PRO A 200 2.85 -4.10 -1.62
C PRO A 200 1.66 -3.98 -2.58
N SER A 201 1.32 -2.77 -3.02
CA SER A 201 0.33 -2.57 -4.09
C SER A 201 0.95 -2.93 -5.42
N VAL A 202 0.27 -3.81 -6.16
CA VAL A 202 0.60 -4.05 -7.57
C VAL A 202 -0.63 -3.86 -8.43
N GLY A 203 -0.44 -3.49 -9.69
CA GLY A 203 -1.49 -3.35 -10.68
C GLY A 203 -1.49 -4.45 -11.73
N TRP A 204 -2.45 -4.35 -12.65
CA TRP A 204 -2.53 -5.19 -13.85
C TRP A 204 -2.45 -6.71 -13.55
N LEU A 205 -1.77 -7.52 -14.36
CA LEU A 205 -1.65 -8.97 -14.17
C LEU A 205 -0.39 -9.36 -13.36
N HIS A 206 0.18 -8.41 -12.61
CA HIS A 206 1.48 -8.50 -11.95
C HIS A 206 1.49 -9.29 -10.63
N TYR A 207 0.42 -10.00 -10.29
CA TYR A 207 0.30 -10.78 -9.05
C TYR A 207 1.36 -11.89 -8.90
N GLY A 208 2.08 -12.27 -9.96
CA GLY A 208 3.25 -13.15 -9.87
C GLY A 208 4.33 -12.60 -8.95
N MET A 209 4.40 -11.28 -8.82
CA MET A 209 5.32 -10.62 -7.90
C MET A 209 4.98 -10.97 -6.44
N LEU A 210 3.71 -10.81 -6.08
CA LEU A 210 3.21 -11.12 -4.73
C LEU A 210 3.27 -12.63 -4.45
N LYS A 211 2.98 -13.49 -5.44
CA LYS A 211 3.12 -14.95 -5.32
C LYS A 211 4.55 -15.35 -4.96
N GLY A 212 5.55 -14.76 -5.61
CA GLY A 212 6.95 -15.05 -5.32
C GLY A 212 7.34 -14.72 -3.88
N LEU A 213 6.89 -13.56 -3.38
CA LEU A 213 7.07 -13.18 -1.97
C LEU A 213 6.37 -14.15 -1.00
N TRP A 214 5.11 -14.48 -1.30
CA TRP A 214 4.25 -15.33 -0.45
C TRP A 214 4.78 -16.76 -0.36
N ASN A 215 5.24 -17.32 -1.47
CA ASN A 215 5.71 -18.71 -1.55
C ASN A 215 7.19 -18.89 -1.20
N GLY A 216 7.98 -17.81 -1.16
CA GLY A 216 9.43 -17.91 -0.97
C GLY A 216 10.15 -18.35 -2.25
N GLU A 217 9.69 -17.83 -3.39
CA GLU A 217 10.26 -18.06 -4.70
C GLU A 217 11.03 -16.82 -5.17
N ALA A 218 11.89 -17.00 -6.17
CA ALA A 218 12.64 -15.93 -6.82
C ALA A 218 12.50 -15.98 -8.34
N PRO A 219 12.72 -14.85 -9.04
CA PRO A 219 12.56 -14.77 -10.49
C PRO A 219 13.51 -15.65 -11.32
N ASP A 220 14.60 -16.13 -10.74
CA ASP A 220 15.47 -17.13 -11.34
C ASP A 220 14.95 -18.57 -11.23
N GLY A 221 13.76 -18.77 -10.65
CA GLY A 221 13.11 -20.06 -10.47
C GLY A 221 13.54 -20.80 -9.19
N SER A 222 14.44 -20.23 -8.38
CA SER A 222 14.80 -20.82 -7.09
C SER A 222 13.67 -20.66 -6.06
N SER A 223 13.58 -21.62 -5.15
CA SER A 223 12.57 -21.70 -4.08
C SER A 223 13.20 -21.99 -2.73
N GLY A 224 12.40 -21.98 -1.66
CA GLY A 224 12.88 -22.24 -0.29
C GLY A 224 13.45 -21.00 0.39
N HIS A 225 13.24 -19.83 -0.21
CA HIS A 225 13.56 -18.56 0.41
C HIS A 225 12.56 -18.25 1.54
N PRO A 226 12.92 -17.40 2.50
CA PRO A 226 11.99 -16.99 3.54
C PRO A 226 10.74 -16.31 2.97
N ARG A 227 9.56 -16.72 3.43
CA ARG A 227 8.27 -16.21 2.96
C ARG A 227 7.93 -14.85 3.56
N ALA A 228 7.23 -14.02 2.80
CA ALA A 228 6.60 -12.79 3.29
C ALA A 228 5.16 -13.05 3.76
N THR A 229 4.65 -12.16 4.60
CA THR A 229 3.30 -12.22 5.16
C THR A 229 2.69 -10.83 5.25
N TRP A 230 1.37 -10.74 5.15
CA TRP A 230 0.57 -9.54 5.32
C TRP A 230 -0.85 -9.90 5.75
N ASP A 231 -1.68 -8.91 6.09
CA ASP A 231 -3.05 -9.13 6.55
C ASP A 231 -4.07 -9.04 5.41
N ILE A 232 -3.83 -8.15 4.45
CA ILE A 232 -4.72 -7.82 3.33
C ILE A 232 -3.90 -7.84 2.04
N THR A 233 -4.38 -8.49 0.98
CA THR A 233 -3.72 -8.40 -0.33
C THR A 233 -4.19 -7.15 -1.04
N ASN A 234 -3.23 -6.31 -1.41
CA ASN A 234 -3.50 -5.02 -2.02
C ASN A 234 -3.32 -5.03 -3.53
N TYR A 235 -4.14 -4.27 -4.25
CA TYR A 235 -4.11 -4.26 -5.71
C TYR A 235 -4.58 -2.93 -6.31
N HIS A 236 -4.06 -2.58 -7.47
CA HIS A 236 -4.48 -1.42 -8.27
C HIS A 236 -5.17 -1.89 -9.54
N TRP A 237 -6.24 -1.20 -9.94
CA TRP A 237 -6.95 -1.52 -11.17
C TRP A 237 -7.57 -0.32 -11.88
N TYR A 238 -7.07 -0.05 -13.08
CA TYR A 238 -7.52 1.08 -13.87
C TYR A 238 -8.41 0.64 -15.03
N HIS A 239 -9.29 1.52 -15.48
CA HIS A 239 -10.18 1.29 -16.63
C HIS A 239 -9.42 0.76 -17.86
N ASP A 240 -8.20 1.26 -18.06
CA ASP A 240 -7.37 0.97 -19.22
C ASP A 240 -6.82 -0.46 -19.25
N PHE A 241 -7.00 -1.18 -18.15
CA PHE A 241 -6.74 -2.60 -17.99
C PHE A 241 -7.95 -3.45 -18.43
N GLY A 242 -9.12 -2.85 -18.63
CA GLY A 242 -10.33 -3.58 -18.97
C GLY A 242 -10.95 -4.27 -17.75
N ASP A 243 -11.64 -5.39 -17.97
CA ASP A 243 -12.34 -6.09 -16.90
C ASP A 243 -11.37 -6.92 -16.05
N ILE A 244 -11.22 -6.60 -14.77
CA ILE A 244 -10.41 -7.36 -13.79
C ILE A 244 -10.75 -8.86 -13.69
N GLU A 245 -11.97 -9.26 -14.04
CA GLU A 245 -12.43 -10.65 -14.06
C GLU A 245 -12.15 -11.37 -15.40
N ASP A 246 -11.62 -10.68 -16.43
CA ASP A 246 -11.33 -11.25 -17.76
C ASP A 246 -10.10 -10.62 -18.47
N ALA A 247 -9.24 -9.93 -17.73
CA ALA A 247 -8.09 -9.24 -18.29
C ALA A 247 -7.05 -10.25 -18.77
N GLY A 248 -6.71 -10.19 -20.06
CA GLY A 248 -5.82 -11.18 -20.68
C GLY A 248 -6.37 -12.61 -20.61
N GLY A 249 -7.71 -12.78 -20.52
CA GLY A 249 -8.38 -14.07 -20.37
C GLY A 249 -8.27 -14.66 -18.96
N VAL A 250 -7.96 -13.84 -17.95
CA VAL A 250 -7.79 -14.27 -16.56
C VAL A 250 -8.67 -13.46 -15.62
N ASN A 251 -9.34 -14.16 -14.71
CA ASN A 251 -10.00 -13.55 -13.58
C ASN A 251 -8.99 -13.25 -12.46
N THR A 252 -8.52 -12.00 -12.42
CA THR A 252 -7.47 -11.55 -11.51
C THR A 252 -7.93 -11.63 -10.05
N LEU A 253 -9.19 -11.28 -9.75
CA LEU A 253 -9.73 -11.38 -8.38
C LEU A 253 -9.79 -12.84 -7.90
N ALA A 254 -10.19 -13.77 -8.76
CA ALA A 254 -10.16 -15.19 -8.44
C ALA A 254 -8.73 -15.72 -8.26
N ALA A 255 -7.79 -15.29 -9.11
CA ALA A 255 -6.38 -15.66 -9.00
C ALA A 255 -5.75 -15.17 -7.68
N ILE A 256 -5.99 -13.92 -7.31
CA ILE A 256 -5.53 -13.33 -6.04
C ILE A 256 -6.14 -14.08 -4.85
N LYS A 257 -7.47 -14.26 -4.84
CA LYS A 257 -8.16 -14.99 -3.77
C LYS A 257 -7.63 -16.41 -3.62
N SER A 258 -7.43 -17.12 -4.72
CA SER A 258 -6.89 -18.48 -4.70
C SER A 258 -5.44 -18.54 -4.24
N ALA A 259 -4.63 -17.52 -4.55
CA ALA A 259 -3.20 -17.51 -4.22
C ALA A 259 -2.94 -17.20 -2.74
N PHE A 260 -3.69 -16.27 -2.15
CA PHE A 260 -3.39 -15.75 -0.81
C PHE A 260 -4.45 -16.10 0.23
N ASN A 261 -5.71 -16.27 -0.19
CA ASN A 261 -6.86 -16.48 0.69
C ASN A 261 -6.92 -15.47 1.86
N LEU A 262 -6.64 -14.21 1.54
CA LEU A 262 -6.74 -13.05 2.42
C LEU A 262 -7.77 -12.08 1.86
N PRO A 263 -8.31 -11.16 2.69
CA PRO A 263 -9.10 -10.05 2.19
C PRO A 263 -8.35 -9.25 1.13
N ILE A 264 -9.08 -8.70 0.18
CA ILE A 264 -8.57 -7.89 -0.92
C ILE A 264 -8.94 -6.43 -0.67
N MET A 265 -7.98 -5.53 -0.87
CA MET A 265 -8.26 -4.10 -0.96
C MET A 265 -7.78 -3.58 -2.31
N LEU A 266 -8.60 -2.74 -2.94
CA LEU A 266 -8.26 -2.05 -4.18
C LEU A 266 -7.92 -0.60 -3.86
N THR A 267 -6.66 -0.30 -3.57
CA THR A 267 -6.25 1.03 -3.07
C THR A 267 -6.04 2.08 -4.15
N GLU A 268 -6.12 1.67 -5.41
CA GLU A 268 -6.27 2.58 -6.54
C GLU A 268 -7.14 1.95 -7.60
N ILE A 269 -8.29 2.56 -7.86
CA ILE A 269 -9.04 2.38 -9.09
C ILE A 269 -9.27 3.73 -9.77
N GLY A 270 -9.26 3.76 -11.10
CA GLY A 270 -9.45 5.02 -11.81
C GLY A 270 -9.37 4.85 -13.32
N VAL A 271 -9.12 5.94 -14.05
CA VAL A 271 -8.82 5.91 -15.48
C VAL A 271 -7.55 6.68 -15.71
N GLN A 272 -6.53 6.03 -16.28
CA GLN A 272 -5.21 6.63 -16.53
C GLN A 272 -5.10 7.26 -17.92
N LYS A 273 -5.91 6.81 -18.89
CA LYS A 273 -5.89 7.37 -20.25
C LYS A 273 -7.00 8.38 -20.46
N ASN A 274 -6.75 9.33 -21.35
CA ASN A 274 -7.73 10.34 -21.73
C ASN A 274 -8.95 9.70 -22.40
N VAL A 275 -10.11 9.82 -21.76
CA VAL A 275 -11.42 9.36 -22.25
C VAL A 275 -12.43 10.50 -22.19
N SER A 276 -13.55 10.34 -22.90
CA SER A 276 -14.65 11.31 -22.79
C SER A 276 -15.21 11.38 -21.36
N GLY A 277 -15.74 12.54 -20.97
CA GLY A 277 -16.33 12.72 -19.64
C GLY A 277 -17.47 11.75 -19.34
N SER A 278 -18.27 11.36 -20.34
CA SER A 278 -19.34 10.37 -20.17
C SER A 278 -18.80 8.97 -19.90
N VAL A 279 -17.74 8.55 -20.58
CA VAL A 279 -17.05 7.28 -20.30
C VAL A 279 -16.48 7.29 -18.89
N TYR A 280 -15.82 8.38 -18.47
CA TYR A 280 -15.28 8.51 -17.13
C TYR A 280 -16.36 8.38 -16.05
N ASN A 281 -17.45 9.15 -16.18
CA ASN A 281 -18.56 9.12 -15.24
C ASN A 281 -19.21 7.72 -15.18
N SER A 282 -19.35 7.05 -16.33
CA SER A 282 -19.88 5.69 -16.39
C SER A 282 -18.96 4.68 -15.71
N TYR A 283 -17.64 4.82 -15.87
CA TYR A 283 -16.67 3.95 -15.22
C TYR A 283 -16.63 4.16 -13.69
N VAL A 284 -16.68 5.41 -13.21
CA VAL A 284 -16.84 5.71 -11.77
C VAL A 284 -18.05 4.96 -11.21
N ALA A 285 -19.21 5.10 -11.84
CA ALA A 285 -20.44 4.49 -11.33
C ALA A 285 -20.43 2.96 -11.39
N SER A 286 -19.97 2.39 -12.51
CA SER A 286 -20.00 0.94 -12.73
C SER A 286 -18.97 0.18 -11.87
N SER A 287 -17.78 0.74 -11.66
CA SER A 287 -16.70 0.10 -10.89
C SER A 287 -17.05 -0.06 -9.41
N PHE A 288 -17.50 1.00 -8.74
CA PHE A 288 -17.92 0.96 -7.34
C PHE A 288 -19.07 -0.04 -7.12
N ALA A 289 -20.08 0.01 -8.00
CA ALA A 289 -21.20 -0.91 -7.94
C ALA A 289 -20.76 -2.37 -8.17
N LYS A 290 -19.83 -2.61 -9.10
CA LYS A 290 -19.26 -3.94 -9.35
C LYS A 290 -18.55 -4.46 -8.11
N TYR A 291 -17.61 -3.70 -7.54
CA TYR A 291 -16.82 -4.16 -6.41
C TYR A 291 -17.66 -4.36 -5.15
N ALA A 292 -18.66 -3.51 -4.90
CA ALA A 292 -19.62 -3.72 -3.82
C ALA A 292 -20.38 -5.05 -3.96
N ARG A 293 -20.92 -5.35 -5.14
CA ARG A 293 -21.61 -6.63 -5.40
C ARG A 293 -20.67 -7.85 -5.30
N LYS A 294 -19.41 -7.67 -5.68
CA LYS A 294 -18.41 -8.73 -5.69
C LYS A 294 -17.67 -8.88 -4.36
N ALA A 295 -17.88 -7.98 -3.40
CA ALA A 295 -17.20 -7.97 -2.10
C ALA A 295 -17.24 -9.33 -1.40
N LYS A 296 -18.44 -9.90 -1.21
CA LYS A 296 -18.57 -11.23 -0.61
C LYS A 296 -17.97 -12.36 -1.45
N THR A 297 -17.99 -12.22 -2.78
CA THR A 297 -17.48 -13.27 -3.68
C THR A 297 -15.96 -13.39 -3.58
N TYR A 298 -15.25 -12.25 -3.57
CA TYR A 298 -13.79 -12.21 -3.58
C TYR A 298 -13.15 -11.78 -2.26
N ASP A 299 -13.95 -11.53 -1.22
CA ASP A 299 -13.49 -10.93 0.05
C ASP A 299 -12.86 -9.54 -0.14
N ILE A 300 -13.50 -8.70 -0.98
CA ILE A 300 -13.08 -7.30 -1.13
C ILE A 300 -13.60 -6.53 0.08
N ILE A 301 -12.72 -5.81 0.75
CA ILE A 301 -13.03 -5.09 2.00
C ILE A 301 -12.81 -3.58 1.90
N GLY A 302 -12.27 -3.09 0.77
CA GLY A 302 -12.09 -1.67 0.53
C GLY A 302 -11.73 -1.36 -0.91
N VAL A 303 -12.15 -0.18 -1.38
CA VAL A 303 -11.92 0.34 -2.72
C VAL A 303 -11.69 1.85 -2.64
N ASP A 304 -10.55 2.31 -3.14
CA ASP A 304 -10.16 3.71 -3.16
C ASP A 304 -10.05 4.24 -4.60
N TRP A 305 -10.73 5.34 -4.89
CA TRP A 305 -10.65 5.98 -6.20
C TRP A 305 -9.46 6.95 -6.33
N TYR A 306 -8.66 6.79 -7.38
CA TYR A 306 -7.63 7.74 -7.77
C TYR A 306 -8.23 8.79 -8.72
N GLU A 307 -8.45 10.05 -8.31
CA GLU A 307 -8.13 10.70 -7.02
C GLU A 307 -9.24 11.70 -6.62
N LEU A 308 -9.20 12.27 -5.40
CA LEU A 308 -10.22 13.23 -4.93
C LEU A 308 -10.29 14.51 -5.78
N TYR A 309 -9.15 15.16 -6.00
CA TYR A 309 -9.05 16.43 -6.75
C TYR A 309 -8.16 16.28 -7.96
N ASN A 310 -8.38 17.08 -8.99
CA ASN A 310 -7.39 17.24 -10.05
C ASN A 310 -6.10 17.78 -9.45
N PHE A 311 -5.04 16.96 -9.45
CA PHE A 311 -3.75 17.37 -8.92
C PHE A 311 -2.67 17.38 -9.99
N GLN A 312 -2.38 16.22 -10.57
CA GLN A 312 -1.40 16.10 -11.64
C GLN A 312 -2.08 15.78 -12.97
N LYS A 313 -1.55 16.39 -14.03
CA LYS A 313 -1.98 16.10 -15.39
C LYS A 313 -1.14 14.94 -15.92
N ILE A 314 -1.66 13.72 -15.78
CA ILE A 314 -1.02 12.50 -16.27
C ILE A 314 -1.52 12.25 -17.69
N ASP A 315 -0.59 12.04 -18.64
CA ASP A 315 -0.89 11.83 -20.06
C ASP A 315 -1.89 12.82 -20.67
N GLY A 316 -1.79 14.08 -20.23
CA GLY A 316 -2.62 15.16 -20.76
C GLY A 316 -4.03 15.26 -20.13
N PHE A 317 -4.31 14.53 -19.06
CA PHE A 317 -5.63 14.43 -18.45
C PHE A 317 -5.57 14.46 -16.90
N TYR A 318 -6.66 14.88 -16.25
CA TYR A 318 -6.77 14.88 -14.79
C TYR A 318 -7.71 13.80 -14.29
N MET A 319 -7.32 13.07 -13.24
CA MET A 319 -8.03 11.91 -12.71
C MET A 319 -8.96 12.23 -11.52
N GLY A 320 -8.99 13.49 -11.09
CA GLY A 320 -9.80 13.94 -9.96
C GLY A 320 -11.31 13.74 -10.13
N LEU A 321 -11.99 13.40 -9.05
CA LEU A 321 -13.46 13.44 -8.96
C LEU A 321 -13.98 14.89 -8.96
N TYR A 322 -13.25 15.77 -8.29
CA TYR A 322 -13.47 17.21 -8.28
C TYR A 322 -12.36 17.95 -9.03
N SER A 323 -12.69 19.07 -9.68
CA SER A 323 -11.67 19.91 -10.31
C SER A 323 -10.82 20.68 -9.30
N SER A 324 -11.39 21.01 -8.13
CA SER A 324 -10.74 21.71 -7.02
C SER A 324 -11.60 21.61 -5.76
N PRO A 325 -11.07 21.96 -4.56
CA PRO A 325 -11.85 21.95 -3.32
C PRO A 325 -13.10 22.84 -3.37
N GLY A 326 -14.22 22.34 -2.85
CA GLY A 326 -15.45 23.12 -2.65
C GLY A 326 -16.24 23.47 -3.90
N VAL A 327 -15.89 22.91 -5.06
CA VAL A 327 -16.71 23.07 -6.28
C VAL A 327 -17.96 22.20 -6.21
N VAL A 328 -19.01 22.63 -6.90
CA VAL A 328 -20.30 21.93 -6.90
C VAL A 328 -20.14 20.50 -7.39
N ASN A 329 -20.76 19.56 -6.66
CA ASN A 329 -20.76 18.14 -6.97
C ASN A 329 -21.49 17.87 -8.31
N THR A 330 -20.73 17.79 -9.40
CA THR A 330 -21.20 17.54 -10.76
C THR A 330 -20.30 16.53 -11.46
N GLY A 331 -20.76 15.94 -12.57
CA GLY A 331 -19.96 14.99 -13.36
C GLY A 331 -19.50 13.79 -12.54
N ARG A 332 -18.18 13.65 -12.35
CA ARG A 332 -17.54 12.48 -11.75
C ARG A 332 -17.89 12.32 -10.28
N ALA A 333 -17.85 13.41 -9.50
CA ALA A 333 -18.25 13.40 -8.10
C ALA A 333 -19.73 13.02 -7.92
N SER A 334 -20.59 13.42 -8.86
CA SER A 334 -22.04 13.12 -8.77
C SER A 334 -22.32 11.67 -9.13
N ALA A 335 -21.58 11.14 -10.11
CA ALA A 335 -21.57 9.71 -10.43
C ALA A 335 -21.10 8.87 -9.24
N MET A 336 -20.03 9.31 -8.55
CA MET A 336 -19.54 8.66 -7.33
C MET A 336 -20.60 8.66 -6.22
N ALA A 337 -21.15 9.83 -5.89
CA ALA A 337 -22.17 9.97 -4.85
C ALA A 337 -23.39 9.06 -5.12
N SER A 338 -23.85 9.01 -6.37
CA SER A 338 -24.96 8.15 -6.78
C SER A 338 -24.63 6.67 -6.65
N ALA A 339 -23.41 6.27 -7.04
CA ALA A 339 -22.97 4.88 -6.99
C ALA A 339 -22.83 4.37 -5.54
N VAL A 340 -22.22 5.17 -4.66
CA VAL A 340 -22.10 4.86 -3.23
C VAL A 340 -23.47 4.81 -2.55
N ALA A 341 -24.36 5.75 -2.87
CA ALA A 341 -25.72 5.74 -2.31
C ALA A 341 -26.53 4.50 -2.76
N ALA A 342 -26.39 4.08 -4.02
CA ALA A 342 -27.08 2.93 -4.58
C ALA A 342 -26.48 1.58 -4.14
N ASN A 343 -25.25 1.58 -3.64
CA ASN A 343 -24.54 0.39 -3.18
C ASN A 343 -23.95 0.71 -1.80
N PRO A 344 -24.70 0.58 -0.70
CA PRO A 344 -24.15 0.77 0.64
C PRO A 344 -22.98 -0.21 0.91
N ALA A 345 -22.08 0.19 1.80
CA ALA A 345 -20.95 -0.65 2.20
C ALA A 345 -21.44 -2.04 2.66
N PRO A 346 -20.88 -3.15 2.11
CA PRO A 346 -21.35 -4.52 2.34
C PRO A 346 -21.33 -5.02 3.79
#